data_AF-A0A392NSK7-F1
#
_entry.id   AF-A0A392NSK7-F1
#
_cell.length_a   1.000
_cell.length_b   1.000
_cell.length_c   1.000
_cell.angle_alpha   90.00
_cell.angle_beta   90.00
_cell.angle_gamma   90.00
#
_symmetry.space_group_name_H-M   'P 1'
#
loop_
_entity.id
_entity.type
_entity.pdbx_description
1 polymer ?
#
loop_
_entity_poly.entity_id
_entity_poly.type
_entity_poly.pdbx_seq_one_letter_code
_entity_poly.pdbx_strand_id
1 'polypeptide(L)'
;AALGWFAYEPEWYDTNYTNFTQCEAQSVSLFVHYLSNVKVDAVQVGSKGSGQENGNPLADVNDLYHPVWGQMENYAVGREKRRQLLLMLCQHEADRLEVWAQPTNTKENISRPKISSDKWIEHTRTAFAVDPRIALSVASRFPTNTFVKTEVTQLVQ
;
A
#
# COMPACT_ATOMS: atom_id res chain seq x y z
N ALA A 1 3.09 2.33 9.61
CA ALA A 1 4.12 1.31 9.89
C ALA A 1 4.62 0.66 8.60
N ALA A 2 3.85 -0.21 7.93
CA ALA A 2 4.33 -0.96 6.76
C ALA A 2 4.81 -0.11 5.56
N LEU A 3 4.11 0.99 5.24
CA LEU A 3 4.55 1.90 4.16
C LEU A 3 5.94 2.51 4.39
N GLY A 4 6.38 2.64 5.65
CA GLY A 4 7.69 3.18 5.98
C GLY A 4 8.84 2.27 5.54
N TRP A 5 8.60 0.97 5.34
CA TRP A 5 9.60 0.05 4.78
C TRP A 5 10.01 0.44 3.35
N PHE A 6 9.07 1.03 2.60
CA PHE A 6 9.28 1.46 1.22
C PHE A 6 9.84 2.89 1.10
N ALA A 7 10.20 3.53 2.22
CA ALA A 7 10.90 4.82 2.21
C ALA A 7 12.39 4.70 1.86
N TYR A 8 12.89 3.46 1.75
CA TYR A 8 14.25 3.14 1.37
C TYR A 8 14.29 2.46 0.00
N GLU A 9 15.42 2.62 -0.68
CA GLU A 9 15.67 1.98 -1.97
C GLU A 9 15.73 0.45 -1.84
N PRO A 10 15.39 -0.29 -2.90
CA PRO A 10 15.52 -1.74 -2.90
C PRO A 10 17.01 -2.11 -2.84
N GLU A 11 17.43 -2.74 -1.76
CA GLU A 11 18.79 -3.25 -1.60
C GLU A 11 18.95 -4.64 -2.25
N TRP A 12 20.21 -5.00 -2.47
CA TRP A 12 20.62 -6.34 -2.87
C TRP A 12 20.61 -7.25 -1.64
N TYR A 13 20.04 -8.46 -1.74
CA TYR A 13 20.11 -9.46 -0.67
C TYR A 13 21.52 -10.04 -0.58
N ASP A 14 22.29 -9.57 0.39
CA ASP A 14 23.60 -10.12 0.74
C ASP A 14 23.51 -10.83 2.10
N THR A 15 22.80 -11.97 2.13
CA THR A 15 22.67 -12.76 3.35
C THR A 15 23.12 -14.20 3.10
N ASN A 16 24.07 -14.68 3.91
CA ASN A 16 24.65 -16.03 3.83
C ASN A 16 23.68 -17.19 4.18
N TYR A 17 22.39 -16.90 4.38
CA TYR A 17 21.38 -17.90 4.74
C TYR A 17 20.61 -18.33 3.50
N THR A 18 20.81 -19.59 3.11
CA THR A 18 20.30 -20.19 1.85
C THR A 18 18.78 -20.15 1.68
N ASN A 19 17.99 -19.97 2.75
CA ASN A 19 16.52 -19.99 2.71
C ASN A 19 15.87 -18.65 3.10
N PHE A 20 16.65 -17.63 3.48
CA PHE A 20 16.09 -16.39 4.03
C PHE A 20 15.24 -15.64 3.00
N THR A 21 15.76 -15.50 1.79
CA THR A 21 15.08 -14.85 0.66
C THR A 21 13.76 -15.54 0.31
N GLN A 22 13.72 -16.88 0.36
CA GLN A 22 12.50 -17.65 0.12
C GLN A 22 11.46 -17.45 1.23
N CYS A 23 11.87 -17.54 2.51
CA CYS A 23 10.97 -17.30 3.63
C CYS A 23 10.39 -15.87 3.62
N GLU A 24 11.21 -14.89 3.25
CA GLU A 24 10.76 -13.51 3.16
C GLU A 24 9.81 -13.30 1.97
N ALA A 25 10.13 -13.83 0.78
CA ALA A 25 9.24 -13.82 -0.37
C ALA A 25 7.84 -14.38 -0.02
N GLN A 26 7.82 -15.52 0.66
CA GLN A 26 6.59 -16.15 1.14
C GLN A 26 5.84 -15.27 2.15
N SER A 27 6.55 -14.66 3.10
CA SER A 27 5.94 -13.80 4.12
C SER A 27 5.29 -12.56 3.50
N VAL A 28 5.97 -11.91 2.56
CA VAL A 28 5.42 -10.75 1.84
C VAL A 28 4.25 -11.16 0.96
N SER A 29 4.33 -12.33 0.30
CA SER A 29 3.23 -12.88 -0.52
C SER A 29 1.97 -13.18 0.31
N LEU A 30 2.12 -13.77 1.49
CA LEU A 30 1.02 -13.96 2.44
C LEU A 30 0.40 -12.63 2.88
N PHE A 31 1.23 -11.61 3.10
CA PHE A 31 0.75 -10.29 3.45
C PHE A 31 0.00 -9.61 2.30
N VAL A 32 0.44 -9.76 1.05
CA VAL A 32 -0.30 -9.33 -0.15
C VAL A 32 -1.68 -9.98 -0.21
N HIS A 33 -1.74 -11.29 0.04
CA HIS A 33 -2.99 -12.04 0.00
C HIS A 33 -3.96 -11.56 1.11
N TYR A 34 -3.43 -11.30 2.30
CA TYR A 34 -4.18 -10.67 3.39
C TYR A 34 -4.70 -9.29 2.98
N LEU A 35 -3.84 -8.38 2.51
CA LEU A 35 -4.21 -7.02 2.11
C LEU A 35 -5.26 -6.98 1.00
N SER A 36 -5.21 -7.94 0.07
CA SER A 36 -6.19 -8.07 -1.02
C SER A 36 -7.58 -8.47 -0.51
N ASN A 37 -7.63 -9.25 0.57
CA ASN A 37 -8.86 -9.80 1.13
C ASN A 37 -9.47 -8.93 2.26
N VAL A 38 -8.70 -8.00 2.83
CA VAL A 38 -9.21 -7.04 3.81
C VAL A 38 -10.22 -6.11 3.13
N LYS A 39 -11.50 -6.34 3.38
CA LYS A 39 -12.58 -5.40 3.05
C LYS A 39 -12.58 -4.24 4.06
N VAL A 40 -12.72 -3.02 3.55
CA VAL A 40 -12.72 -1.76 4.31
C VAL A 40 -13.79 -1.73 5.42
N ASP A 41 -14.84 -2.55 5.32
CA ASP A 41 -15.92 -2.68 6.30
C ASP A 41 -15.51 -3.26 7.66
N ALA A 42 -14.38 -3.97 7.74
CA ALA A 42 -13.95 -4.63 8.99
C ALA A 42 -13.36 -3.68 10.04
N VAL A 43 -13.14 -2.41 9.67
CA VAL A 43 -12.60 -1.39 10.58
C VAL A 43 -13.70 -0.38 10.91
N GLN A 44 -14.85 -0.91 11.35
CA GLN A 44 -15.74 -0.24 12.29
C GLN A 44 -14.96 -0.05 13.59
N VAL A 45 -14.16 1.02 13.65
CA VAL A 45 -13.47 1.44 14.88
C VAL A 45 -14.55 1.82 15.89
N GLY A 46 -14.80 0.91 16.82
CA GLY A 46 -15.31 1.16 18.16
C GLY A 46 -16.38 2.25 18.32
N SER A 47 -17.63 1.93 17.98
CA SER A 47 -18.77 2.54 18.66
C SER A 47 -19.89 1.51 18.83
N LYS A 48 -19.62 0.49 19.63
CA LYS A 48 -20.68 -0.27 20.31
C LYS A 48 -20.45 -0.16 21.81
N GLY A 49 -20.63 1.07 22.30
CA GLY A 49 -21.16 1.24 23.64
C GLY A 49 -22.56 0.64 23.66
N SER A 50 -22.70 -0.49 24.33
CA SER A 50 -23.97 -1.06 24.78
C SER A 50 -24.88 0.05 25.32
N GLY A 51 -26.03 0.29 24.70
CA GLY A 51 -26.97 1.32 25.13
C GLY A 51 -28.20 1.35 24.24
N GLN A 52 -29.03 0.32 24.34
CA GLN A 52 -30.36 0.27 23.76
C GLN A 52 -31.26 1.26 24.51
N GLU A 53 -31.67 2.37 23.87
CA GLU A 53 -33.06 2.87 23.87
C GLU A 53 -33.20 4.28 23.25
N ASN A 54 -34.12 4.38 22.28
CA ASN A 54 -34.86 5.58 21.86
C ASN A 54 -34.13 6.92 21.59
N GLY A 55 -34.15 7.32 20.32
CA GLY A 55 -34.45 8.70 19.94
C GLY A 55 -33.43 9.41 19.05
N ASN A 56 -33.94 9.92 17.93
CA ASN A 56 -33.45 11.05 17.12
C ASN A 56 -32.47 10.73 15.95
N PRO A 57 -32.87 10.94 14.67
CA PRO A 57 -32.00 10.77 13.49
C PRO A 57 -30.90 11.84 13.35
N LEU A 58 -30.71 12.71 14.35
CA LEU A 58 -29.69 13.76 14.36
C LEU A 58 -28.34 13.29 14.94
N ALA A 59 -28.25 12.09 15.52
CA ALA A 59 -27.00 11.54 16.04
C ALA A 59 -26.04 11.04 14.95
N ASP A 60 -26.55 10.76 13.74
CA ASP A 60 -25.79 10.18 12.62
C ASP A 60 -24.83 11.17 11.94
N VAL A 61 -25.08 12.48 12.06
CA VAL A 61 -24.24 13.51 11.40
C VAL A 61 -22.90 13.70 12.11
N ASN A 62 -22.83 13.43 13.42
CA ASN A 62 -21.58 13.52 14.19
C ASN A 62 -20.69 12.28 14.02
N ASP A 63 -21.25 11.11 13.69
CA ASP A 63 -20.48 9.91 13.38
C ASP A 63 -19.71 10.02 12.04
N LEU A 64 -20.08 10.99 11.19
CA LEU A 64 -19.42 11.27 9.91
C LEU A 64 -18.20 12.20 10.03
N TYR A 65 -17.85 12.71 11.21
CA TYR A 65 -16.78 13.70 11.37
C TYR A 65 -15.90 13.42 12.59
N HIS A 66 -14.62 13.09 12.35
CA HIS A 66 -13.64 12.85 13.42
C HIS A 66 -12.83 14.13 13.68
N PRO A 67 -12.63 14.55 14.94
CA PRO A 67 -11.97 15.82 15.28
C PRO A 67 -10.53 15.93 14.75
N VAL A 68 -9.86 14.79 14.53
CA VAL A 68 -8.49 14.74 13.98
C VAL A 68 -8.47 14.43 12.48
N TRP A 69 -9.47 13.73 11.94
CA TRP A 69 -9.44 13.24 10.55
C TRP A 69 -10.46 13.94 9.63
N GLY A 70 -11.27 14.84 10.17
CA GLY A 70 -12.36 15.48 9.47
C GLY A 70 -13.41 14.46 9.04
N GLN A 71 -14.01 14.68 7.87
CA GLN A 71 -15.07 13.83 7.34
C GLN A 71 -14.59 12.37 7.17
N MET A 72 -15.32 11.43 7.74
CA MET A 72 -15.02 9.99 7.73
C MET A 72 -14.88 9.43 6.30
N GLU A 73 -15.60 9.98 5.32
CA GLU A 73 -15.47 9.61 3.91
C GLU A 73 -14.07 9.93 3.37
N ASN A 74 -13.54 11.13 3.63
CA ASN A 74 -12.18 11.51 3.23
C ASN A 74 -11.13 10.61 3.90
N TYR A 75 -11.38 10.24 5.15
CA TYR A 75 -10.53 9.30 5.86
C TYR A 75 -10.58 7.89 5.27
N ALA A 76 -11.77 7.38 4.95
CA ALA A 76 -11.96 6.07 4.32
C ALA A 76 -11.30 6.02 2.94
N VAL A 77 -11.49 7.04 2.11
CA VAL A 77 -10.84 7.19 0.80
C VAL A 77 -9.33 7.25 0.96
N GLY A 78 -8.81 8.07 1.88
CA GLY A 78 -7.38 8.18 2.13
C GLY A 78 -6.77 6.87 2.65
N ARG A 79 -7.48 6.15 3.53
CA ARG A 79 -7.09 4.83 4.01
C ARG A 79 -7.05 3.82 2.87
N GLU A 80 -8.05 3.82 1.99
CA GLU A 80 -8.11 2.92 0.84
C GLU A 80 -6.99 3.21 -0.16
N LYS A 81 -6.71 4.49 -0.47
CA LYS A 81 -5.56 4.86 -1.31
C LYS A 81 -4.23 4.37 -0.73
N ARG A 82 -4.02 4.52 0.58
CA ARG A 82 -2.84 3.99 1.28
C ARG A 82 -2.77 2.46 1.23
N ARG A 83 -3.91 1.77 1.34
CA ARG A 83 -3.99 0.31 1.22
C ARG A 83 -3.63 -0.15 -0.19
N GLN A 84 -4.19 0.49 -1.23
CA GLN A 84 -3.88 0.17 -2.62
C GLN A 84 -2.41 0.41 -2.95
N LEU A 85 -1.83 1.52 -2.47
CA LEU A 85 -0.40 1.80 -2.59
C LEU A 85 0.44 0.69 -1.93
N LEU A 86 0.12 0.34 -0.68
CA LEU A 86 0.84 -0.71 0.06
C LEU A 86 0.73 -2.06 -0.65
N LEU A 87 -0.46 -2.42 -1.14
CA LEU A 87 -0.69 -3.66 -1.88
C LEU A 87 0.19 -3.74 -3.13
N MET A 88 0.19 -2.67 -3.93
CA MET A 88 1.02 -2.58 -5.14
C MET A 88 2.50 -2.76 -4.81
N LEU A 89 3.00 -2.05 -3.79
CA LEU A 89 4.40 -2.14 -3.39
C LEU A 89 4.77 -3.54 -2.89
N CYS A 90 3.95 -4.16 -2.04
CA CYS A 90 4.19 -5.50 -1.53
C CYS A 90 4.12 -6.57 -2.63
N GLN A 91 3.27 -6.40 -3.65
CA GLN A 91 3.24 -7.32 -4.81
C GLN A 91 4.56 -7.28 -5.56
N HIS A 92 5.03 -6.09 -5.92
CA HIS A 92 6.33 -5.94 -6.60
C HIS A 92 7.52 -6.37 -5.74
N GLU A 93 7.43 -6.19 -4.43
CA GLU A 93 8.43 -6.66 -3.49
C GLU A 93 8.48 -8.19 -3.44
N ALA A 94 7.34 -8.86 -3.25
CA ALA A 94 7.26 -10.32 -3.25
C ALA A 94 7.82 -10.92 -4.54
N ASP A 95 7.48 -10.34 -5.68
CA ASP A 95 8.00 -10.76 -6.99
C ASP A 95 9.52 -10.60 -7.08
N ARG A 96 10.07 -9.47 -6.60
CA ARG A 96 11.52 -9.26 -6.58
C ARG A 96 12.19 -10.32 -5.73
N LEU A 97 11.67 -10.59 -4.53
CA LEU A 97 12.22 -11.59 -3.61
C LEU A 97 12.14 -13.01 -4.17
N GLU A 98 11.05 -13.36 -4.86
CA GLU A 98 10.89 -14.68 -5.47
C GLU A 98 11.90 -14.90 -6.61
N VAL A 99 12.10 -13.89 -7.47
CA VAL A 99 13.13 -13.93 -8.54
C VAL A 99 14.52 -14.07 -7.92
N TRP A 100 14.76 -13.43 -6.79
CA TRP A 100 16.02 -13.55 -6.07
C TRP A 100 16.22 -14.92 -5.42
N ALA A 101 15.18 -15.48 -4.82
CA ALA A 101 15.22 -16.79 -4.19
C ALA A 101 15.42 -17.91 -5.21
N GLN A 102 14.83 -17.78 -6.41
CA GLN A 102 14.86 -18.80 -7.46
C GLN A 102 15.01 -18.19 -8.86
N PRO A 103 16.18 -17.62 -9.21
CA PRO A 103 16.37 -16.89 -10.47
C PRO A 103 16.21 -17.74 -11.73
N THR A 104 16.42 -19.05 -11.61
CA THR A 104 16.27 -20.01 -12.70
C THR A 104 14.88 -20.64 -12.78
N ASN A 105 14.00 -20.38 -11.81
CA ASN A 105 12.66 -20.95 -11.77
C ASN A 105 11.66 -20.01 -12.47
N THR A 106 11.49 -20.21 -13.77
CA THR A 106 10.45 -19.58 -14.56
C THR A 106 9.10 -20.27 -14.31
N LYS A 107 8.58 -20.22 -13.08
CA LYS A 107 7.15 -20.52 -12.87
C LYS A 107 6.35 -19.56 -13.75
N GLU A 108 5.41 -20.13 -14.50
CA GLU A 108 4.63 -19.46 -15.55
C GLU A 108 4.17 -18.07 -15.12
N ASN A 109 4.47 -17.08 -15.97
CA ASN A 109 4.08 -15.68 -15.89
C ASN A 109 3.01 -15.40 -14.83
N ILE A 110 3.42 -14.90 -13.67
CA ILE A 110 2.49 -14.29 -12.72
C ILE A 110 1.84 -13.13 -13.49
N SER A 111 0.61 -13.36 -13.97
CA SER A 111 -0.12 -12.43 -14.80
C SER A 111 -0.56 -11.26 -13.91
N ARG A 112 0.30 -10.24 -13.86
CA ARG A 112 0.00 -9.05 -13.07
C ARG A 112 -1.08 -8.21 -13.74
N PRO A 113 -2.02 -7.66 -12.98
CA PRO A 113 -2.91 -6.62 -13.47
C PRO A 113 -2.08 -5.45 -14.00
N LYS A 114 -2.34 -5.03 -15.24
CA LYS A 114 -1.68 -3.87 -15.82
C LYS A 114 -2.16 -2.62 -15.10
N ILE A 115 -1.24 -1.91 -14.44
CA ILE A 115 -1.53 -0.63 -13.78
C ILE A 115 -1.59 0.47 -14.85
N SER A 116 -2.69 1.22 -14.89
CA SER A 116 -2.86 2.36 -15.81
C SER A 116 -1.97 3.54 -15.42
N SER A 117 -1.73 4.46 -16.36
CA SER A 117 -0.99 5.71 -16.11
C SER A 117 -1.59 6.51 -14.96
N ASP A 118 -2.91 6.66 -14.94
CA ASP A 118 -3.62 7.43 -13.91
C ASP A 118 -3.45 6.79 -12.52
N LYS A 119 -3.43 5.46 -12.46
CA LYS A 119 -3.18 4.74 -11.21
C LYS A 119 -1.74 4.87 -10.73
N TRP A 120 -0.76 4.87 -11.63
CA TRP A 120 0.63 5.18 -11.27
C TRP A 120 0.78 6.59 -10.69
N ILE A 121 0.11 7.58 -11.29
CA ILE A 121 0.09 8.96 -10.80
C ILE A 121 -0.58 9.02 -9.42
N GLU A 122 -1.73 8.37 -9.24
CA GLU A 122 -2.44 8.34 -7.96
C GLU A 122 -1.61 7.71 -6.84
N HIS A 123 -0.93 6.59 -7.11
CA HIS A 123 -0.02 5.95 -6.17
C HIS A 123 1.15 6.86 -5.81
N THR A 124 1.72 7.56 -6.78
CA THR A 124 2.83 8.50 -6.57
C THR A 124 2.42 9.67 -5.68
N ARG A 125 1.27 10.30 -5.95
CA ARG A 125 0.71 11.37 -5.11
C ARG A 125 0.41 10.89 -3.70
N THR A 126 -0.17 9.70 -3.58
CA THR A 126 -0.47 9.09 -2.29
C THR A 126 0.81 8.82 -1.50
N ALA A 127 1.86 8.31 -2.14
CA ALA A 127 3.16 8.09 -1.52
C ALA A 127 3.75 9.41 -1.00
N PHE A 128 3.76 10.45 -1.84
CA PHE A 128 4.30 11.75 -1.48
C PHE A 128 3.55 12.40 -0.30
N ALA A 129 2.23 12.30 -0.29
CA ALA A 129 1.38 12.82 0.80
C ALA A 129 1.58 12.06 2.13
N VAL A 130 2.01 10.79 2.08
CA VAL A 130 2.33 10.00 3.28
C VAL A 130 3.74 10.32 3.77
N ASP A 131 4.73 10.24 2.90
CA ASP A 131 6.14 10.57 3.15
C ASP A 131 6.86 10.76 1.79
N PRO A 132 7.39 11.95 1.47
CA PRO A 132 8.09 12.21 0.21
C PRO A 132 9.20 11.21 -0.13
N ARG A 133 9.87 10.63 0.88
CA ARG A 133 10.92 9.62 0.68
C ARG A 133 10.40 8.33 0.05
N ILE A 134 9.14 7.98 0.32
CA ILE A 134 8.48 6.85 -0.33
C ILE A 134 8.31 7.16 -1.81
N ALA A 135 7.84 8.36 -2.18
CA ALA A 135 7.66 8.73 -3.59
C ALA A 135 8.97 8.69 -4.38
N LEU A 136 10.05 9.20 -3.79
CA LEU A 136 11.41 9.11 -4.37
C LEU A 136 11.85 7.66 -4.54
N SER A 137 11.66 6.83 -3.52
CA SER A 137 11.98 5.39 -3.58
C SER A 137 11.11 4.62 -4.58
N VAL A 138 9.86 5.03 -4.82
CA VAL A 138 9.02 4.46 -5.88
C VAL A 138 9.61 4.78 -7.25
N ALA A 139 10.11 5.99 -7.48
CA ALA A 139 10.77 6.34 -8.73
C ALA A 139 12.06 5.54 -8.97
N SER A 140 12.83 5.22 -7.93
CA SER A 140 14.03 4.38 -8.05
C SER A 140 13.69 2.89 -8.26
N ARG A 141 12.61 2.39 -7.64
CA ARG A 141 12.09 1.01 -7.83
C ARG A 141 11.56 0.76 -9.25
N PHE A 142 10.99 1.78 -9.89
CA PHE A 142 10.39 1.68 -11.22
C PHE A 142 11.05 2.65 -12.21
N PRO A 143 12.35 2.47 -12.53
CA PRO A 143 13.11 3.45 -13.29
C PRO A 143 12.63 3.61 -14.75
N THR A 144 11.91 2.63 -15.29
CA THR A 144 11.34 2.67 -16.64
C THR A 144 9.96 3.32 -16.70
N ASN A 145 9.34 3.62 -15.56
CA ASN A 145 8.02 4.24 -15.52
C ASN A 145 8.11 5.77 -15.59
N THR A 146 7.83 6.31 -16.77
CA THR A 146 7.89 7.76 -17.04
C THR A 146 6.82 8.57 -16.32
N PHE A 147 5.66 7.97 -16.02
CA PHE A 147 4.57 8.63 -15.30
C PHE A 147 4.97 8.93 -13.86
N VAL A 148 5.56 7.94 -13.18
CA VAL A 148 6.08 8.09 -11.81
C VAL A 148 7.15 9.18 -11.76
N LYS A 149 8.14 9.13 -12.66
CA LYS A 149 9.23 10.12 -12.71
C LYS A 149 8.73 11.54 -12.94
N THR A 150 7.83 11.73 -13.91
CA THR A 150 7.26 13.04 -14.22
C THR A 150 6.48 13.59 -13.03
N GLU A 151 5.62 12.78 -12.42
CA GLU A 151 4.80 13.20 -11.28
C GLU A 151 5.66 13.54 -10.05
N VAL A 152 6.67 12.73 -9.72
CA VAL A 152 7.61 13.06 -8.63
C VAL A 152 8.32 14.38 -8.90
N THR A 153 8.76 14.62 -10.14
CA THR A 153 9.42 15.88 -10.52
C THR A 153 8.50 17.08 -10.33
N GLN A 154 7.22 16.95 -10.68
CA GLN A 154 6.23 18.02 -10.51
C GLN A 154 5.91 18.31 -9.04
N LEU A 155 5.93 17.28 -8.18
CA LEU A 155 5.61 17.44 -6.75
C LEU A 155 6.74 18.05 -5.92
N VAL A 156 7.98 18.04 -6.41
CA VAL A 156 9.15 18.61 -5.72
C VAL A 156 9.52 20.03 -6.17
N GLN A 157 8.91 20.53 -7.24
CA GLN A 157 9.10 21.89 -7.77
C GLN A 157 8.17 22.88 -7.07
#